data_AF-A0A077PRA0-F1
#
_entry.id   AF-A0A077PRA0-F1
#
_cell.length_a   1.000
_cell.length_b   1.000
_cell.length_c   1.000
_cell.angle_alpha   90.00
_cell.angle_beta   90.00
_cell.angle_gamma   90.00
#
_symmetry.space_group_name_H-M   'P 1'
#
loop_
_entity.id
_entity.type
_entity.pdbx_description
1 polymer ?
#
loop_
_entity_poly.entity_id
_entity_poly.type
_entity_poly.pdbx_seq_one_letter_code
_entity_poly.pdbx_strand_id
1 'polypeptide(L)'
;MSLIRKAFKRLHYPVDIIAQCVRWYLAYALSLRNLEERMTERGVRVHSTLSRWVIRLTPLLGKAFRRHKRPVARRWCMDETYIKIKGQWKYLYRAVDTSGQTIDFLLTANRDTAAALRFFRKALRHHGEPDIITLDKSGANTAAIALLNTDKSKEKTIKIRQNKYLNKIIETLNVGYGRY
;
A
#
# COMPACT_ATOMS: atom_id res chain seq x y z
N MET A 1 -4.58 17.74 -13.06
CA MET A 1 -3.40 17.83 -13.95
C MET A 1 -2.38 18.91 -13.55
N SER A 2 -2.79 20.09 -13.06
CA SER A 2 -1.88 21.24 -12.74
C SER A 2 -0.76 20.95 -11.72
N LEU A 3 -1.01 20.21 -10.64
CA LEU A 3 -0.01 19.93 -9.59
C LEU A 3 1.14 19.02 -10.06
N ILE A 4 0.86 18.04 -10.92
CA ILE A 4 1.87 17.13 -11.46
C ILE A 4 2.81 17.91 -12.38
N ARG A 5 2.26 18.73 -13.30
CA ARG A 5 3.08 19.59 -14.17
C ARG A 5 3.95 20.57 -13.36
N LYS A 6 3.44 21.14 -12.27
CA LYS A 6 4.24 21.99 -11.36
C LYS A 6 5.35 21.22 -10.64
N ALA A 7 5.16 19.92 -10.36
CA ALA A 7 6.16 19.10 -9.69
C ALA A 7 7.40 18.82 -10.56
N PHE A 8 7.22 18.80 -11.89
CA PHE A 8 8.32 18.69 -12.85
C PHE A 8 8.99 20.03 -13.17
N LYS A 9 8.36 21.17 -12.80
CA LYS A 9 8.90 22.50 -13.06
C LYS A 9 10.16 22.75 -12.22
N ARG A 10 11.18 23.37 -12.83
CA ARG A 10 12.49 23.70 -12.24
C ARG A 10 13.38 22.49 -11.91
N LEU A 11 13.17 21.34 -12.56
CA LEU A 11 14.11 20.23 -12.52
C LEU A 11 15.10 20.38 -13.68
N HIS A 12 16.39 20.18 -13.41
CA HIS A 12 17.48 20.36 -14.39
C HIS A 12 17.49 19.30 -15.51
N TYR A 13 16.61 18.30 -15.44
CA TYR A 13 16.57 17.19 -16.37
C TYR A 13 15.29 17.22 -17.21
N PRO A 14 15.32 16.69 -18.44
CA PRO A 14 14.13 16.49 -19.25
C PRO A 14 13.04 15.69 -18.51
N VAL A 15 11.78 16.07 -18.70
CA VAL A 15 10.64 15.51 -17.96
C VAL A 15 10.47 14.01 -18.22
N ASP A 16 10.73 13.57 -19.45
CA ASP A 16 10.72 12.19 -19.91
C ASP A 16 11.75 11.32 -19.14
N ILE A 17 12.97 11.81 -18.94
CA ILE A 17 14.00 11.11 -18.14
C ILE A 17 13.53 10.93 -16.70
N ILE A 18 13.02 12.00 -16.08
CA ILE A 18 12.54 11.98 -14.70
C ILE A 18 11.36 11.02 -14.56
N ALA A 19 10.40 11.11 -15.48
CA ALA A 19 9.22 10.24 -15.50
C ALA A 19 9.61 8.77 -15.71
N GLN A 20 10.57 8.48 -16.58
CA GLN A 20 11.07 7.14 -16.85
C GLN A 20 11.72 6.52 -15.60
N CYS A 21 12.62 7.27 -14.95
CA CYS A 21 13.25 6.90 -13.69
C CYS A 21 12.24 6.56 -12.61
N VAL A 22 11.27 7.46 -12.38
CA VAL A 22 10.25 7.29 -11.34
C VAL A 22 9.32 6.12 -11.69
N ARG A 23 8.92 5.98 -12.96
CA ARG A 23 8.13 4.83 -13.42
C ARG A 23 8.88 3.54 -13.16
N TRP A 24 10.16 3.48 -13.50
CA TRP A 24 10.95 2.27 -13.32
C TRP A 24 11.16 1.91 -11.85
N TYR A 25 11.38 2.90 -11.00
CA TYR A 25 11.46 2.69 -9.56
C TYR A 25 10.15 2.13 -8.97
N LEU A 26 9.00 2.61 -9.45
CA LEU A 26 7.70 2.22 -8.92
C LEU A 26 7.15 0.92 -9.53
N ALA A 27 7.48 0.62 -10.79
CA ALA A 27 6.93 -0.51 -11.53
C ALA A 27 7.81 -1.76 -11.49
N TYR A 28 9.12 -1.61 -11.27
CA TYR A 28 10.06 -2.72 -11.25
C TYR A 28 10.79 -2.77 -9.90
N ALA A 29 11.21 -3.96 -9.48
CA ALA A 29 11.99 -4.19 -8.26
C ALA A 29 13.46 -3.69 -8.40
N LEU A 30 13.69 -2.51 -8.97
CA LEU A 30 15.01 -1.92 -9.20
C LEU A 30 15.43 -1.07 -8.00
N SER A 31 16.65 -1.26 -7.51
CA SER A 31 17.23 -0.35 -6.51
C SER A 31 17.51 1.03 -7.14
N LEU A 32 17.67 2.07 -6.31
CA LEU A 32 18.11 3.38 -6.82
C LEU A 32 19.46 3.27 -7.54
N ARG A 33 20.37 2.46 -7.00
CA ARG A 33 21.67 2.16 -7.62
C ARG A 33 21.52 1.49 -9.00
N ASN A 34 20.65 0.50 -9.12
CA ASN A 34 20.41 -0.18 -10.40
C ASN A 34 19.85 0.81 -11.45
N LEU A 35 19.04 1.78 -11.02
CA LEU A 35 18.52 2.82 -11.91
C LEU A 35 19.60 3.83 -12.31
N GLU A 36 20.49 4.19 -11.39
CA GLU A 36 21.64 5.04 -11.68
C GLU A 36 22.58 4.39 -12.69
N GLU A 37 22.89 3.10 -12.51
CA GLU A 37 23.70 2.31 -13.45
C GLU A 37 23.05 2.30 -14.84
N ARG A 38 21.76 1.97 -14.94
CA ARG A 38 21.01 2.01 -16.21
C ARG A 38 20.93 3.38 -16.87
N MET A 39 20.88 4.45 -16.10
CA MET A 39 20.90 5.81 -16.66
C MET A 39 22.30 6.23 -17.09
N THR A 40 23.33 5.75 -16.38
CA THR A 40 24.74 5.99 -16.74
C THR A 40 25.11 5.31 -18.06
N GLU A 41 24.63 4.08 -18.30
CA GLU A 41 24.74 3.39 -19.59
C GLU A 41 24.15 4.21 -20.76
N ARG A 42 23.16 5.07 -20.48
CA ARG A 42 22.52 5.97 -21.45
C ARG A 42 23.18 7.36 -21.50
N GLY A 43 24.31 7.56 -20.83
CA GLY A 43 25.02 8.84 -20.77
C GLY A 43 24.43 9.86 -19.79
N VAL A 44 23.49 9.48 -18.93
CA VAL A 44 22.78 10.40 -18.00
C VAL A 44 23.17 10.12 -16.55
N ARG A 45 23.86 11.07 -15.89
CA ARG A 45 24.29 10.94 -14.49
C ARG A 45 23.27 11.52 -13.51
N VAL A 46 22.51 10.67 -12.79
CA VAL A 46 21.35 11.11 -11.94
C VAL A 46 21.51 10.91 -10.42
N HIS A 47 22.66 10.42 -9.96
CA HIS A 47 22.96 9.91 -8.60
C HIS A 47 22.15 10.56 -7.45
N SER A 48 22.45 11.80 -7.06
CA SER A 48 21.80 12.43 -5.88
C SER A 48 20.37 12.96 -6.14
N THR A 49 19.95 13.03 -7.40
CA THR A 49 18.66 13.64 -7.81
C THR A 49 17.53 12.63 -7.90
N LEU A 50 17.85 11.36 -8.16
CA LEU A 50 16.88 10.29 -8.34
C LEU A 50 16.01 10.08 -7.10
N SER A 51 16.64 9.98 -5.93
CA SER A 51 15.94 9.80 -4.64
C SER A 51 14.96 10.94 -4.36
N ARG A 52 15.37 12.19 -4.65
CA ARG A 52 14.53 13.39 -4.47
C ARG A 52 13.32 13.38 -5.40
N TRP A 53 13.50 12.97 -6.65
CA TRP A 53 12.40 12.84 -7.61
C TRP A 53 11.39 11.79 -7.15
N VAL A 54 11.86 10.62 -6.74
CA VAL A 54 11.02 9.55 -6.21
C VAL A 54 10.22 10.03 -5.00
N ILE A 55 10.87 10.62 -3.99
CA ILE A 55 10.19 11.11 -2.78
C ILE A 55 9.14 12.17 -3.11
N ARG A 56 9.46 13.10 -4.03
CA ARG A 56 8.55 14.19 -4.41
C ARG A 56 7.37 13.72 -5.26
N LEU A 57 7.60 12.85 -6.23
CA LEU A 57 6.62 12.49 -7.27
C LEU A 57 5.75 11.29 -6.88
N THR A 58 6.28 10.34 -6.12
CA THR A 58 5.52 9.15 -5.66
C THR A 58 4.17 9.49 -5.01
N PRO A 59 4.06 10.42 -4.04
CA PRO A 59 2.77 10.71 -3.42
C PRO A 59 1.78 11.39 -4.39
N LEU A 60 2.28 12.17 -5.35
CA LEU A 60 1.44 12.83 -6.37
C LEU A 60 0.91 11.81 -7.37
N LEU A 61 1.78 10.93 -7.86
CA LEU A 61 1.41 9.83 -8.75
C LEU A 61 0.46 8.87 -8.04
N GLY A 62 0.71 8.50 -6.78
CA GLY A 62 -0.20 7.67 -6.00
C GLY A 62 -1.59 8.28 -5.83
N LYS A 63 -1.69 9.61 -5.63
CA LYS A 63 -3.00 10.31 -5.62
C LYS A 63 -3.70 10.26 -6.99
N ALA A 64 -2.96 10.41 -8.09
CA ALA A 64 -3.52 10.36 -9.43
C ALA A 64 -3.96 8.94 -9.82
N PHE A 65 -3.14 7.93 -9.55
CA PHE A 65 -3.46 6.53 -9.85
C PHE A 65 -4.64 6.03 -9.03
N ARG A 66 -4.80 6.48 -7.78
CA ARG A 66 -5.99 6.14 -6.98
C ARG A 66 -7.31 6.53 -7.65
N ARG A 67 -7.35 7.62 -8.42
CA ARG A 67 -8.58 8.03 -9.15
C ARG A 67 -8.93 7.12 -10.32
N HIS A 68 -7.95 6.43 -10.87
CA HIS A 68 -8.12 5.52 -12.01
C HIS A 68 -8.15 4.06 -11.57
N LYS A 69 -8.07 3.81 -10.26
CA LYS A 69 -8.12 2.47 -9.71
C LYS A 69 -9.55 1.96 -9.80
N ARG A 70 -9.70 0.69 -10.19
CA ARG A 70 -11.02 0.03 -10.17
C ARG A 70 -11.55 0.02 -8.73
N PRO A 71 -12.87 0.07 -8.53
CA PRO A 71 -13.47 -0.18 -7.23
C PRO A 71 -12.99 -1.52 -6.67
N VAL A 72 -12.70 -1.55 -5.38
CA VAL A 72 -12.32 -2.79 -4.68
C VAL A 72 -13.57 -3.63 -4.42
N ALA A 73 -13.43 -4.95 -4.42
CA ALA A 73 -14.54 -5.84 -4.10
C ALA A 73 -14.97 -5.69 -2.62
N ARG A 74 -16.22 -6.06 -2.32
CA ARG A 74 -16.79 -6.05 -0.95
C ARG A 74 -16.28 -7.20 -0.07
N ARG A 75 -15.41 -8.07 -0.59
CA ARG A 75 -14.79 -9.17 0.15
C ARG A 75 -13.31 -8.87 0.32
N TRP A 76 -12.90 -8.69 1.57
CA TRP A 76 -11.55 -8.28 1.91
C TRP A 76 -10.81 -9.45 2.55
N CYS A 77 -9.53 -9.56 2.27
CA CYS A 77 -8.61 -10.47 2.93
C CYS A 77 -7.50 -9.62 3.54
N MET A 78 -7.33 -9.73 4.85
CA MET A 78 -6.42 -8.91 5.61
C MET A 78 -5.37 -9.78 6.29
N ASP A 79 -4.15 -9.27 6.26
CA ASP A 79 -2.96 -9.89 6.77
C ASP A 79 -2.18 -8.91 7.65
N GLU A 80 -1.43 -9.46 8.59
CA GLU A 80 -0.60 -8.73 9.52
C GLU A 80 0.76 -9.41 9.59
N THR A 81 1.80 -8.70 9.16
CA THR A 81 3.17 -9.21 9.18
C THR A 81 4.09 -8.20 9.87
N TYR A 82 5.20 -8.67 10.43
CA TYR A 82 6.23 -7.82 11.00
C TYR A 82 7.34 -7.58 9.96
N ILE A 83 7.76 -6.33 9.80
CA ILE A 83 8.81 -5.91 8.87
C ILE A 83 9.84 -5.03 9.59
N LYS A 84 11.10 -5.12 9.17
CA LYS A 84 12.20 -4.41 9.80
C LYS A 84 12.53 -3.13 9.02
N ILE A 85 12.19 -1.98 9.59
CA ILE A 85 12.42 -0.67 8.97
C ILE A 85 13.47 0.09 9.77
N LYS A 86 14.59 0.43 9.12
CA LYS A 86 15.72 1.14 9.76
C LYS A 86 16.17 0.48 11.08
N GLY A 87 16.24 -0.85 11.09
CA GLY A 87 16.66 -1.62 12.26
C GLY A 87 15.57 -1.93 13.29
N GLN A 88 14.39 -1.30 13.19
CA GLN A 88 13.28 -1.49 14.13
C GLN A 88 12.19 -2.38 13.54
N TRP A 89 11.72 -3.37 14.30
CA TRP A 89 10.55 -4.16 13.93
C TRP A 89 9.27 -3.35 14.05
N LYS A 90 8.41 -3.44 13.04
CA LYS A 90 7.11 -2.78 12.96
C LYS A 90 6.08 -3.72 12.37
N TYR A 91 4.83 -3.58 12.81
CA TYR A 91 3.70 -4.34 12.29
C TYR A 91 3.11 -3.64 11.08
N LEU A 92 3.03 -4.38 9.97
CA LEU A 92 2.39 -3.99 8.73
C LEU A 92 1.04 -4.70 8.62
N TYR A 93 -0.02 -3.91 8.77
CA TYR A 93 -1.38 -4.31 8.42
C TYR A 93 -1.59 -4.05 6.94
N ARG A 94 -2.12 -5.04 6.21
CA ARG A 94 -2.44 -4.92 4.79
C ARG A 94 -3.75 -5.63 4.49
N ALA A 95 -4.59 -5.02 3.67
CA ALA A 95 -5.77 -5.69 3.12
C ALA A 95 -5.75 -5.65 1.59
N VAL A 96 -6.21 -6.73 0.99
CA VAL A 96 -6.42 -6.89 -0.45
C VAL A 96 -7.83 -7.42 -0.69
N ASP A 97 -8.39 -7.11 -1.85
CA ASP A 97 -9.66 -7.69 -2.26
C ASP A 97 -9.46 -9.07 -2.94
N THR A 98 -10.55 -9.72 -3.33
CA THR A 98 -10.52 -11.02 -4.01
C THR A 98 -9.84 -11.01 -5.38
N SER A 99 -9.64 -9.83 -5.99
CA SER A 99 -8.91 -9.66 -7.25
C SER A 99 -7.43 -9.33 -7.04
N GLY A 100 -6.97 -9.31 -5.78
CA GLY A 100 -5.60 -8.93 -5.41
C GLY A 100 -5.36 -7.42 -5.39
N GLN A 101 -6.39 -6.59 -5.54
CA GLN A 101 -6.22 -5.15 -5.42
C GLN A 101 -6.04 -4.74 -3.97
N THR A 102 -4.96 -4.00 -3.68
CA THR A 102 -4.70 -3.46 -2.35
C THR A 102 -5.81 -2.52 -1.90
N ILE A 103 -6.43 -2.77 -0.75
CA ILE A 103 -7.42 -1.89 -0.15
C ILE A 103 -6.69 -0.78 0.58
N ASP A 104 -5.93 -1.14 1.62
CA ASP A 104 -5.09 -0.19 2.34
C ASP A 104 -3.94 -0.92 3.06
N PHE A 105 -3.01 -0.13 3.59
CA PHE A 105 -1.94 -0.58 4.47
C PHE A 105 -1.76 0.40 5.64
N LEU A 106 -1.31 -0.12 6.78
CA LEU A 106 -0.93 0.67 7.95
C LEU A 106 0.30 0.05 8.61
N LEU A 107 1.30 0.89 8.83
CA LEU A 107 2.48 0.53 9.59
C LEU A 107 2.36 1.08 11.01
N THR A 108 2.68 0.28 12.01
CA THR A 108 2.64 0.69 13.41
C THR A 108 3.72 -0.01 14.24
N ALA A 109 4.04 0.53 15.40
CA ALA A 109 5.01 -0.08 16.32
C ALA A 109 4.41 -1.26 17.10
N ASN A 110 3.10 -1.21 17.40
CA ASN A 110 2.45 -2.14 18.31
C ASN A 110 1.34 -2.93 17.60
N ARG A 111 1.20 -4.21 17.97
CA ARG A 111 0.06 -5.04 17.59
C ARG A 111 -1.04 -4.91 18.65
N ASP A 112 -1.93 -3.95 18.47
CA ASP A 112 -3.04 -3.71 19.38
C ASP A 112 -4.37 -3.44 18.65
N THR A 113 -5.47 -3.56 19.40
CA THR A 113 -6.83 -3.34 18.88
C THR A 113 -7.02 -1.92 18.35
N ALA A 114 -6.33 -0.92 18.93
CA ALA A 114 -6.43 0.47 18.49
C ALA A 114 -5.80 0.68 17.11
N ALA A 115 -4.67 0.03 16.82
CA ALA A 115 -4.02 0.04 15.52
C ALA A 115 -4.88 -0.67 14.47
N ALA A 116 -5.43 -1.84 14.80
CA ALA A 116 -6.38 -2.55 13.93
C ALA A 116 -7.63 -1.71 13.63
N LEU A 117 -8.21 -1.06 14.64
CA LEU A 117 -9.36 -0.16 14.48
C LEU A 117 -9.03 1.05 13.61
N ARG A 118 -7.84 1.65 13.80
CA ARG A 118 -7.34 2.75 12.96
C ARG A 118 -7.17 2.31 11.50
N PHE A 119 -6.67 1.10 11.27
CA PHE A 119 -6.55 0.53 9.93
C PHE A 119 -7.93 0.38 9.27
N PHE A 120 -8.88 -0.28 9.94
CA PHE A 120 -10.21 -0.49 9.38
C PHE A 120 -10.95 0.83 9.14
N ARG A 121 -10.94 1.78 10.08
CA ARG A 121 -11.56 3.10 9.88
C ARG A 121 -10.98 3.83 8.68
N LYS A 122 -9.67 3.73 8.45
CA LYS A 122 -9.01 4.32 7.27
C LYS A 122 -9.49 3.65 5.98
N ALA A 123 -9.51 2.32 5.94
CA ALA A 123 -9.95 1.55 4.77
C ALA A 123 -11.43 1.81 4.43
N LEU A 124 -12.32 1.78 5.44
CA LEU A 124 -13.76 2.01 5.29
C LEU A 124 -14.05 3.41 4.73
N ARG A 125 -13.35 4.45 5.20
CA ARG A 125 -13.51 5.81 4.66
C ARG A 125 -13.16 5.93 3.18
N HIS A 126 -12.22 5.12 2.69
CA HIS A 126 -11.76 5.19 1.30
C HIS A 126 -12.54 4.27 0.36
N HIS A 127 -13.05 3.15 0.86
CA HIS A 127 -13.57 2.07 0.03
C HIS A 127 -15.00 1.64 0.38
N GLY A 128 -15.62 2.24 1.40
CA GLY A 128 -16.92 1.83 1.91
C GLY A 128 -16.83 0.54 2.72
N GLU A 129 -17.99 0.00 3.07
CA GLU A 129 -18.08 -1.17 3.97
C GLU A 129 -18.01 -2.50 3.20
N PRO A 130 -17.14 -3.44 3.61
CA PRO A 130 -17.14 -4.79 3.08
C PRO A 130 -18.25 -5.64 3.69
N ASP A 131 -18.65 -6.68 2.96
CA ASP A 131 -19.60 -7.68 3.46
C ASP A 131 -18.88 -8.74 4.30
N ILE A 132 -17.65 -9.10 3.90
CA ILE A 132 -16.85 -10.16 4.50
C ILE A 132 -15.40 -9.70 4.63
N ILE A 133 -14.84 -9.87 5.82
CA ILE A 133 -13.40 -9.72 6.08
C ILE A 133 -12.84 -11.07 6.49
N THR A 134 -11.86 -11.55 5.72
CA THR A 134 -11.07 -12.74 6.06
C THR A 134 -9.83 -12.31 6.81
N LEU A 135 -9.60 -12.88 8.00
CA LEU A 135 -8.46 -12.59 8.87
C LEU A 135 -7.66 -13.87 9.15
N ASP A 136 -6.34 -13.72 9.37
CA ASP A 136 -5.62 -14.70 10.18
C ASP A 136 -6.02 -14.58 11.66
N LYS A 137 -5.76 -15.61 12.47
CA LYS A 137 -6.15 -15.72 13.89
C LYS A 137 -5.52 -14.61 14.77
N SER A 138 -6.01 -13.38 14.63
CA SER A 138 -5.58 -12.20 15.39
C SER A 138 -6.73 -11.71 16.27
N GLY A 139 -6.51 -11.77 17.59
CA GLY A 139 -7.46 -11.28 18.59
C GLY A 139 -7.71 -9.77 18.46
N ALA A 140 -6.66 -9.00 18.16
CA ALA A 140 -6.76 -7.54 17.96
C ALA A 140 -7.66 -7.19 16.76
N ASN A 141 -7.50 -7.90 15.63
CA ASN A 141 -8.32 -7.66 14.43
C ASN A 141 -9.78 -8.05 14.69
N THR A 142 -10.00 -9.17 15.38
CA THR A 142 -11.35 -9.65 15.74
C THR A 142 -12.04 -8.64 16.67
N ALA A 143 -11.35 -8.16 17.69
CA ALA A 143 -11.86 -7.16 18.63
C ALA A 143 -12.17 -5.82 17.92
N ALA A 144 -11.33 -5.40 16.98
CA ALA A 144 -11.55 -4.17 16.23
C ALA A 144 -12.81 -4.26 15.33
N ILE A 145 -13.06 -5.39 14.67
CA ILE A 145 -14.30 -5.58 13.89
C ILE A 145 -15.52 -5.66 14.81
N ALA A 146 -15.40 -6.32 15.97
CA ALA A 146 -16.49 -6.35 16.94
C ALA A 146 -16.90 -4.93 17.37
N LEU A 147 -15.93 -4.05 17.66
CA LEU A 147 -16.18 -2.64 17.96
C LEU A 147 -16.80 -1.87 16.79
N LEU A 148 -16.47 -2.20 15.54
CA LEU A 148 -17.09 -1.57 14.37
C LEU A 148 -18.52 -2.05 14.12
N ASN A 149 -18.88 -3.21 14.64
CA ASN A 149 -20.20 -3.79 14.51
C ASN A 149 -21.12 -3.45 15.70
N THR A 150 -20.62 -2.83 16.78
CA THR A 150 -21.39 -2.58 18.02
C THR A 150 -22.70 -1.84 17.79
N ASP A 151 -22.69 -0.80 16.94
CA ASP A 151 -23.89 0.03 16.67
C ASP A 151 -24.64 -0.39 15.39
N LYS A 152 -24.33 -1.57 14.84
CA LYS A 152 -24.88 -2.01 13.54
C LYS A 152 -25.99 -3.03 13.71
N SER A 153 -27.04 -2.90 12.89
CA SER A 153 -28.04 -3.96 12.74
C SER A 153 -27.41 -5.22 12.16
N LYS A 154 -27.94 -6.41 12.51
CA LYS A 154 -27.41 -7.72 12.08
C LYS A 154 -27.18 -7.80 10.56
N GLU A 155 -28.03 -7.18 9.75
CA GLU A 155 -27.93 -7.15 8.28
C GLU A 155 -26.76 -6.30 7.75
N LYS A 156 -26.33 -5.28 8.50
CA LYS A 156 -25.21 -4.39 8.13
C LYS A 156 -23.89 -4.77 8.82
N THR A 157 -23.89 -5.82 9.64
CA THR A 157 -22.67 -6.28 10.31
C THR A 157 -21.68 -6.87 9.32
N ILE A 158 -20.42 -6.52 9.50
CA ILE A 158 -19.33 -7.08 8.72
C ILE A 158 -19.09 -8.51 9.20
N LYS A 159 -19.18 -9.50 8.29
CA LYS A 159 -18.96 -10.90 8.62
C LYS A 159 -17.47 -11.21 8.71
N ILE A 160 -17.05 -11.83 9.80
CA ILE A 160 -15.67 -12.29 10.00
C ILE A 160 -15.55 -13.73 9.51
N ARG A 161 -14.53 -14.00 8.69
CA ARG A 161 -14.14 -15.35 8.29
C ARG A 161 -12.70 -15.61 8.73
N GLN A 162 -12.46 -16.71 9.43
CA GLN A 162 -11.11 -17.17 9.71
C GLN A 162 -10.79 -18.32 8.74
N ASN A 163 -9.84 -18.13 7.83
CA ASN A 163 -9.44 -19.17 6.89
C ASN A 163 -7.94 -19.09 6.58
N LYS A 164 -7.18 -20.04 7.14
CA LYS A 164 -5.72 -20.17 6.97
C LYS A 164 -5.30 -20.34 5.50
N TYR A 165 -6.12 -20.96 4.66
CA TYR A 165 -5.76 -21.24 3.26
C TYR A 165 -5.91 -20.03 2.34
N LEU A 166 -6.82 -19.09 2.63
CA LEU A 166 -6.98 -17.86 1.84
C LEU A 166 -5.83 -16.86 2.06
N ASN A 167 -5.14 -16.95 3.21
CA ASN A 167 -3.92 -16.18 3.47
C ASN A 167 -2.76 -16.61 2.55
N LYS A 168 -2.72 -17.87 2.08
CA LYS A 168 -1.69 -18.34 1.13
C LYS A 168 -1.75 -17.62 -0.22
N ILE A 169 -2.93 -17.13 -0.63
CA ILE A 169 -3.09 -16.29 -1.83
C ILE A 169 -2.50 -14.89 -1.60
N ILE A 170 -2.67 -14.32 -0.40
CA ILE A 170 -2.03 -13.07 0.01
C ILE A 170 -0.50 -13.21 0.03
N GLU A 171 0.01 -14.35 0.53
CA GLU A 171 1.44 -14.69 0.52
C GLU A 171 1.99 -14.82 -0.90
N THR A 172 1.23 -15.40 -1.83
CA THR A 172 1.62 -15.48 -3.24
C THR A 172 1.66 -14.09 -3.89
N LEU A 173 0.76 -13.18 -3.50
CA LEU A 173 0.78 -11.77 -3.91
C LEU A 173 1.86 -10.93 -3.18
N ASN A 174 2.44 -11.42 -2.08
CA ASN A 174 3.50 -10.74 -1.33
C ASN A 174 4.86 -10.74 -2.06
N VAL A 175 5.09 -11.69 -2.97
CA VAL A 175 6.37 -11.81 -3.70
C VAL A 175 6.67 -10.58 -4.57
N GLY A 176 5.66 -9.77 -4.93
CA GLY A 176 5.83 -8.60 -5.80
C GLY A 176 6.06 -7.24 -5.11
N TYR A 177 5.84 -7.11 -3.79
CA TYR A 177 5.75 -5.80 -3.12
C TYR A 177 6.59 -5.66 -1.83
N GLY A 178 7.55 -6.56 -1.61
CA GLY A 178 8.47 -6.51 -0.46
C GLY A 178 9.56 -5.45 -0.61
N ARG A 179 9.24 -4.17 -0.43
CA ARG A 179 10.22 -3.13 -0.08
C ARG A 179 9.64 -2.12 0.89
N TYR A 180 9.85 -2.36 2.18
CA TYR A 180 9.85 -1.36 3.24
C TYR A 180 10.93 -1.70 4.25
#